data_AF-A7EFN4-F1
#
_entry.id   AF-A7EFN4-F1
#
_cell.length_a   1.000
_cell.length_b   1.000
_cell.length_c   1.000
_cell.angle_alpha   90.00
_cell.angle_beta   90.00
_cell.angle_gamma   90.00
#
_symmetry.space_group_name_H-M   'P 1'
#
loop_
_entity.id
_entity.type
_entity.pdbx_description
1 polymer ?
#
loop_
_entity_poly.entity_id
_entity_poly.type
_entity_poly.pdbx_seq_one_letter_code
_entity_poly.pdbx_strand_id
1 'polypeptide(L)'
;MALEASIALCRGETISLIEIQNLDITKALTFKNEDSSIETIFSFTNILRNGDNTIDAHFKYNAAAETHGTSLDLLASGRTRVFLGECDKTALPARSSRPPNFLSVDTKQFYTSLHKMDYNYTGPFAALDFLERKLGAATGFVSNLEPSQMLVHPAFLDAAFQSILLAHSYPGDGSLWSMHVPRAIKCIRFNPELCKSEMIKEIAFPFDTIQPLNSTKIAGDIYIYPNDLNHAIIQVEGLECVPFSQSTSKDDKELFSTTVWDVASPDIELIAIDGFATPEQHELVALLERLSGFYLRDLDRKVPSDHPSRSQGPHVLLYQFASHILSRARAGQLPLWKSEWEYDTEEEIIAICEQHAAVVDVELLRGIGENLIAIAQGEKRAIEIGMADNLLTKFYKNAIGMPVYTRYLSRTVKQIVHRYPHMHVLEIGAGTGSATRGIFAEAGPTAFASYTFTDITSGFFSAAQADFKNDRMLFKVLDISRDPRQQGFAEPHSYDMLVA
;
A
#
# COMPACT_ATOMS: atom_id res chain seq x y z
N MET A 1 4.16 16.43 35.05
CA MET A 1 5.48 17.08 35.23
C MET A 1 5.40 18.60 35.23
N ALA A 2 4.97 19.26 34.14
CA ALA A 2 4.92 20.73 34.08
C ALA A 2 4.10 21.38 35.21
N LEU A 3 2.93 20.83 35.53
CA LEU A 3 2.09 21.27 36.65
C LEU A 3 2.83 21.24 38.00
N GLU A 4 3.39 20.09 38.37
CA GLU A 4 4.14 19.92 39.63
C GLU A 4 5.36 20.84 39.70
N ALA A 5 6.09 20.97 38.59
CA ALA A 5 7.23 21.88 38.51
C ALA A 5 6.80 23.34 38.74
N SER A 6 5.61 23.72 38.25
CA SER A 6 5.05 25.07 38.43
C SER A 6 4.74 25.36 39.89
N ILE A 7 4.19 24.38 40.60
CA ILE A 7 3.93 24.47 42.04
C ILE A 7 5.25 24.62 42.81
N ALA A 8 6.25 23.81 42.47
CA ALA A 8 7.58 23.88 43.07
C ALA A 8 8.28 25.23 42.81
N LEU A 9 8.07 25.83 41.63
CA LEU A 9 8.63 27.13 41.25
C LEU A 9 8.12 28.27 42.14
N CYS A 10 6.86 28.19 42.60
CA CYS A 10 6.20 29.23 43.39
C CYS A 10 6.58 29.22 44.88
N ARG A 11 7.40 28.28 45.37
CA ARG A 11 7.98 28.26 46.74
C ARG A 11 6.98 28.52 47.89
N GLY A 12 5.72 28.10 47.73
CA GLY A 12 4.66 28.26 48.74
C GLY A 12 3.85 29.55 48.64
N GLU A 13 4.05 30.36 47.60
CA GLU A 13 3.14 31.47 47.26
C GLU A 13 1.74 30.94 46.89
N THR A 14 0.71 31.76 47.11
CA THR A 14 -0.68 31.38 46.77
C THR A 14 -0.88 31.47 45.25
N ILE A 15 -1.31 30.36 44.65
CA ILE A 15 -1.49 30.24 43.21
C ILE A 15 -2.98 30.25 42.89
N SER A 16 -3.42 31.22 42.09
CA SER A 16 -4.81 31.33 41.66
C SER A 16 -5.12 30.45 40.45
N LEU A 17 -4.20 30.37 39.49
CA LEU A 17 -4.37 29.60 38.25
C LEU A 17 -3.01 29.15 37.68
N ILE A 18 -2.94 27.94 37.12
CA ILE A 18 -1.78 27.47 36.35
C ILE A 18 -2.21 27.17 34.92
N GLU A 19 -1.49 27.73 33.95
CA GLU A 19 -1.64 27.45 32.53
C GLU A 19 -0.40 26.76 31.96
N ILE A 20 -0.59 25.70 31.19
CA ILE A 20 0.40 25.05 30.34
C ILE A 20 0.04 25.37 28.90
N GLN A 21 0.78 26.26 28.25
CA GLN A 21 0.48 26.79 26.93
C GLN A 21 1.39 26.19 25.87
N ASN A 22 0.84 25.96 24.67
CA ASN A 22 1.55 25.47 23.48
C ASN A 22 2.41 24.24 23.78
N LEU A 23 1.82 23.25 24.46
CA LEU A 23 2.48 21.97 24.71
C LEU A 23 2.62 21.22 23.39
N ASP A 24 3.85 20.90 23.03
CA ASP A 24 4.22 20.15 21.82
C ASP A 24 4.94 18.87 22.24
N ILE A 25 4.35 17.71 21.93
CA ILE A 25 4.86 16.36 22.27
C ILE A 25 5.48 15.76 21.01
N THR A 26 6.78 15.92 20.83
CA THR A 26 7.52 15.56 19.60
C THR A 26 7.79 14.08 19.48
N LYS A 27 7.95 13.39 20.60
CA LYS A 27 8.31 11.98 20.64
C LYS A 27 7.69 11.32 21.87
N ALA A 28 7.03 10.18 21.67
CA ALA A 28 6.53 9.37 22.77
C ALA A 28 7.70 8.64 23.45
N LEU A 29 7.62 8.48 24.78
CA LEU A 29 8.54 7.64 25.52
C LEU A 29 8.04 6.19 25.51
N THR A 30 8.87 5.26 25.05
CA THR A 30 8.55 3.82 25.03
C THR A 30 9.31 3.09 26.12
N PHE A 31 8.68 2.09 26.73
CA PHE A 31 9.30 1.18 27.70
C PHE A 31 9.35 -0.23 27.11
N LYS A 32 10.51 -0.89 27.16
CA LYS A 32 10.66 -2.29 26.69
C LYS A 32 10.07 -3.31 27.64
N ASN A 33 10.19 -3.06 28.94
CA ASN A 33 9.69 -3.92 30.01
C ASN A 33 9.48 -3.09 31.29
N GLU A 34 8.86 -3.69 32.30
CA GLU A 34 8.57 -3.05 33.58
C GLU A 34 9.83 -2.63 34.35
N ASP A 35 10.96 -3.30 34.10
CA ASP A 35 12.26 -3.02 34.72
C ASP A 35 13.08 -1.93 33.99
N SER A 36 12.55 -1.35 32.92
CA SER A 36 13.25 -0.36 32.11
C SER A 36 13.40 0.97 32.89
N SER A 37 14.64 1.32 33.24
CA SER A 37 14.96 2.63 33.82
C SER A 37 15.40 3.60 32.73
N ILE A 38 14.65 4.68 32.54
CA ILE A 38 14.97 5.73 31.58
C ILE A 38 15.21 7.04 32.33
N GLU A 39 16.36 7.66 32.11
CA GLU A 39 16.65 8.98 32.65
C GLU A 39 15.78 10.02 31.94
N THR A 40 15.12 10.87 32.73
CA THR A 40 14.31 11.97 32.22
C THR A 40 14.70 13.27 32.91
N ILE A 41 14.77 14.36 32.15
CA ILE A 41 15.09 15.70 32.64
C ILE A 41 13.99 16.65 32.23
N PHE A 42 13.30 17.20 33.22
CA PHE A 42 12.37 18.30 33.05
C PHE A 42 13.03 19.60 33.51
N SER A 43 13.11 20.60 32.63
CA SER A 43 13.80 21.85 32.91
C SER A 43 12.93 23.07 32.59
N PHE A 44 12.87 24.02 33.51
CA PHE A 44 12.40 25.38 33.21
C PHE A 44 13.55 26.28 32.75
N THR A 45 13.28 27.08 31.73
CA THR A 45 14.17 28.12 31.20
C THR A 45 13.38 29.40 31.01
N ASN A 46 14.07 30.53 30.83
CA ASN A 46 13.46 31.85 30.62
C ASN A 46 12.38 32.18 31.67
N ILE A 47 12.68 31.93 32.95
CA ILE A 47 11.75 32.23 34.05
C ILE A 47 11.69 33.74 34.21
N LEU A 48 10.52 34.32 33.95
CA LEU A 48 10.24 35.75 34.03
C LEU A 48 9.13 35.97 35.05
N ARG A 49 9.41 36.77 36.07
CA ARG A 49 8.43 37.19 37.07
C ARG A 49 7.93 38.59 36.73
N ASN A 50 6.65 38.70 36.39
CA ASN A 50 6.03 39.96 36.00
C ASN A 50 5.26 40.53 37.21
N GLY A 51 5.97 41.31 38.02
CA GLY A 51 5.44 41.86 39.28
C GLY A 51 5.08 40.76 40.29
N ASP A 52 4.03 41.01 41.07
CA ASP A 52 3.53 40.07 42.08
C ASP A 52 2.39 39.17 41.58
N ASN A 53 2.05 39.25 40.29
CA ASN A 53 0.83 38.64 39.76
C ASN A 53 1.08 37.41 38.88
N THR A 54 2.21 37.35 38.16
CA THR A 54 2.43 36.23 37.21
C THR A 54 3.89 35.79 37.12
N ILE A 55 4.09 34.49 36.89
CA ILE A 55 5.38 33.87 36.56
C ILE A 55 5.23 33.15 35.22
N ASP A 56 6.02 33.55 34.24
CA ASP A 56 6.12 32.89 32.93
C ASP A 56 7.42 32.07 32.87
N ALA A 57 7.37 30.86 32.33
CA ALA A 57 8.54 30.04 32.07
C ALA A 57 8.38 29.20 30.81
N HIS A 58 9.48 28.89 30.12
CA HIS A 58 9.50 27.86 29.09
C HIS A 58 9.92 26.54 29.72
N PHE A 59 9.32 25.42 29.30
CA PHE A 59 9.78 24.11 29.73
C PHE A 59 10.21 23.23 28.57
N LYS A 60 11.13 22.32 28.89
CA LYS A 60 11.55 21.22 28.03
C LYS A 60 11.55 19.94 28.85
N TYR A 61 11.11 18.87 28.23
CA TYR A 61 11.15 17.51 28.75
C TYR A 61 12.02 16.68 27.81
N ASN A 62 13.15 16.20 28.33
CA ASN A 62 14.09 15.37 27.60
C ASN A 62 14.21 13.99 28.25
N ALA A 63 14.51 12.97 27.47
CA ALA A 63 14.73 11.62 27.97
C ALA A 63 15.86 10.93 27.20
N ALA A 64 16.56 10.01 27.85
CA ALA A 64 17.66 9.26 27.23
C ALA A 64 17.13 8.27 26.17
N ALA A 65 17.86 8.14 25.08
CA ALA A 65 17.60 7.08 24.09
C ALA A 65 18.07 5.72 24.63
N GLU A 66 17.21 4.69 24.51
CA GLU A 66 17.43 3.36 25.10
C GLU A 66 18.75 2.67 24.68
N THR A 67 19.31 2.99 23.50
CA THR A 67 20.48 2.30 22.96
C THR A 67 21.76 3.09 23.22
N HIS A 68 22.34 2.96 24.43
CA HIS A 68 23.68 3.47 24.79
C HIS A 68 23.98 4.92 24.37
N GLY A 69 22.94 5.73 24.14
CA GLY A 69 23.07 7.09 23.67
C GLY A 69 23.39 7.99 24.83
N THR A 70 24.51 8.73 24.75
CA THR A 70 24.83 9.80 25.69
C THR A 70 23.97 11.07 25.47
N SER A 71 23.04 11.04 24.51
CA SER A 71 22.19 12.16 24.14
C SER A 71 20.79 12.04 24.73
N LEU A 72 20.32 13.12 25.34
CA LEU A 72 18.94 13.30 25.76
C LEU A 72 18.15 13.91 24.59
N ASP A 73 17.13 13.18 24.12
CA ASP A 73 16.24 13.65 23.07
C ASP A 73 15.16 14.56 23.68
N LEU A 74 14.73 15.58 22.94
CA LEU A 74 13.58 16.41 23.32
C LEU A 74 12.28 15.67 22.99
N LEU A 75 11.51 15.32 24.03
CA LEU A 75 10.23 14.61 23.91
C LEU A 75 9.02 15.53 23.96
N ALA A 76 9.09 16.58 24.77
CA ALA A 76 8.04 17.59 24.82
C ALA A 76 8.57 18.98 25.19
N SER A 77 7.87 20.02 24.77
CA SER A 77 8.17 21.41 25.13
C SER A 77 6.91 22.25 25.23
N GLY A 78 7.01 23.41 25.88
CA GLY A 78 5.89 24.34 25.96
C GLY A 78 6.21 25.52 26.86
N ARG A 79 5.16 26.22 27.29
CA ARG A 79 5.26 27.33 28.23
C ARG A 79 4.35 27.10 29.42
N THR A 80 4.76 27.62 30.54
CA THR A 80 3.95 27.66 31.75
C THR A 80 3.73 29.12 32.11
N ARG A 81 2.49 29.45 32.46
CA ARG A 81 2.13 30.72 33.10
C ARG A 81 1.43 30.41 34.40
N VAL A 82 1.99 30.91 35.50
CA VAL A 82 1.41 30.80 36.83
C VAL A 82 0.87 32.15 37.25
N PHE A 83 -0.39 32.20 37.65
CA PHE A 83 -1.03 33.38 38.22
C PHE A 83 -0.99 33.27 39.75
N LEU A 84 -0.46 34.31 40.39
CA LEU A 84 -0.33 34.44 41.82
C LEU A 84 -1.45 35.33 42.36
N GLY A 85 -1.89 35.06 43.59
CA GLY A 85 -2.90 35.87 44.27
C GLY A 85 -4.00 35.04 44.92
N GLU A 86 -5.12 35.69 45.22
CA GLU A 86 -6.27 35.02 45.86
C GLU A 86 -6.90 33.97 44.94
N CYS A 87 -7.28 32.84 45.53
CA CYS A 87 -7.92 31.75 44.81
C CYS A 87 -9.35 32.13 44.41
N ASP A 88 -9.68 31.99 43.13
CA ASP A 88 -11.02 32.17 42.61
C ASP A 88 -11.58 30.82 42.12
N LYS A 89 -12.67 30.36 42.75
CA LYS A 89 -13.35 29.11 42.37
C LYS A 89 -14.06 29.21 41.01
N THR A 90 -14.24 30.41 40.48
CA THR A 90 -14.87 30.72 39.20
C THR A 90 -13.86 31.06 38.10
N ALA A 91 -12.56 30.92 38.36
CA ALA A 91 -11.48 31.27 37.43
C ALA A 91 -11.55 30.55 36.06
N LEU A 92 -12.17 29.37 36.01
CA LEU A 92 -12.37 28.61 34.78
C LEU A 92 -13.84 28.68 34.31
N PRO A 93 -14.11 28.42 33.01
CA PRO A 93 -15.45 28.61 32.44
C PRO A 93 -16.55 27.80 33.15
N ALA A 94 -17.75 28.38 33.16
CA ALA A 94 -18.94 27.67 33.62
C ALA A 94 -19.33 26.54 32.64
N ARG A 95 -19.98 25.48 33.15
CA ARG A 95 -20.48 24.37 32.34
C ARG A 95 -21.55 24.86 31.38
N SER A 96 -21.36 24.55 30.11
CA SER A 96 -22.32 24.90 29.06
C SER A 96 -23.59 24.05 29.17
N SER A 97 -24.68 24.51 28.54
CA SER A 97 -25.90 23.71 28.48
C SER A 97 -25.64 22.39 27.76
N ARG A 98 -26.02 21.27 28.37
CA ARG A 98 -25.88 19.93 27.79
C ARG A 98 -26.57 19.85 26.42
N PRO A 99 -25.85 19.51 25.34
CA PRO A 99 -26.45 19.28 24.04
C PRO A 99 -27.54 18.19 24.07
N PRO A 100 -28.60 18.29 23.25
CA PRO A 100 -29.59 17.23 23.14
C PRO A 100 -29.06 16.02 22.36
N ASN A 101 -29.71 14.88 22.56
CA ASN A 101 -29.55 13.63 21.80
C ASN A 101 -28.17 12.98 21.92
N PHE A 102 -27.66 12.87 23.14
CA PHE A 102 -26.54 11.98 23.42
C PHE A 102 -26.99 10.52 23.33
N LEU A 103 -26.11 9.68 22.78
CA LEU A 103 -26.24 8.23 22.79
C LEU A 103 -25.40 7.68 23.93
N SER A 104 -26.00 6.83 24.75
CA SER A 104 -25.26 6.09 25.77
C SER A 104 -24.31 5.10 25.09
N VAL A 105 -23.10 5.01 25.62
CA VAL A 105 -22.05 4.10 25.18
C VAL A 105 -21.66 3.22 26.35
N ASP A 106 -21.63 1.91 26.13
CA ASP A 106 -21.14 0.97 27.12
C ASP A 106 -19.62 1.15 27.32
N THR A 107 -19.21 1.37 28.57
CA THR A 107 -17.81 1.61 28.95
C THR A 107 -16.90 0.45 28.52
N LYS A 108 -17.36 -0.80 28.66
CA LYS A 108 -16.56 -1.98 28.26
C LYS A 108 -16.41 -2.05 26.75
N GLN A 109 -17.46 -1.74 26.00
CA GLN A 109 -17.42 -1.66 24.54
C GLN A 109 -16.44 -0.59 24.07
N PHE A 110 -16.43 0.58 24.71
CA PHE A 110 -15.47 1.65 24.41
C PHE A 110 -14.03 1.16 24.57
N TYR A 111 -13.64 0.66 25.75
CA TYR A 111 -12.27 0.19 25.98
C TYR A 111 -11.91 -1.05 25.15
N THR A 112 -12.86 -1.95 24.88
CA THR A 112 -12.64 -3.10 23.98
C THR A 112 -12.36 -2.63 22.56
N SER A 113 -13.03 -1.57 22.08
CA SER A 113 -12.77 -1.02 20.75
C SER A 113 -11.37 -0.37 20.65
N LEU A 114 -10.94 0.32 21.70
CA LEU A 114 -9.59 0.90 21.78
C LEU A 114 -8.50 -0.18 21.89
N HIS A 115 -8.76 -1.28 22.61
CA HIS A 115 -7.85 -2.42 22.67
C HIS A 115 -7.64 -3.07 21.29
N LYS A 116 -8.66 -3.13 20.43
CA LYS A 116 -8.51 -3.62 19.05
C LYS A 116 -7.63 -2.72 18.17
N MET A 117 -7.38 -1.48 18.61
CA MET A 117 -6.51 -0.50 17.97
C MET A 117 -5.20 -0.31 18.75
N ASP A 118 -4.82 -1.28 19.58
CA ASP A 118 -3.57 -1.36 20.33
C ASP A 118 -3.36 -0.30 21.44
N TYR A 119 -4.40 0.46 21.83
CA TYR A 119 -4.26 1.44 22.92
C TYR A 119 -3.96 0.80 24.29
N ASN A 120 -4.42 -0.43 24.52
CA ASN A 120 -4.09 -1.25 25.69
C ASN A 120 -4.23 -0.55 27.07
N TYR A 121 -5.20 0.36 27.22
CA TYR A 121 -5.49 1.04 28.49
C TYR A 121 -5.91 0.03 29.57
N THR A 122 -5.24 0.08 30.73
CA THR A 122 -5.49 -0.82 31.87
C THR A 122 -5.33 -0.08 33.20
N GLY A 123 -5.84 -0.67 34.28
CA GLY A 123 -5.70 -0.14 35.64
C GLY A 123 -6.19 1.31 35.76
N PRO A 124 -5.38 2.23 36.33
CA PRO A 124 -5.80 3.62 36.55
C PRO A 124 -6.03 4.43 35.26
N PHE A 125 -5.60 3.93 34.10
CA PHE A 125 -5.83 4.58 32.79
C PHE A 125 -7.20 4.23 32.18
N ALA A 126 -7.89 3.20 32.70
CA ALA A 126 -9.24 2.84 32.28
C ALA A 126 -10.29 3.44 33.22
N ALA A 127 -10.30 4.78 33.32
CA ALA A 127 -11.01 5.51 34.38
C ALA A 127 -12.29 6.24 33.94
N LEU A 128 -12.70 6.11 32.68
CA LEU A 128 -13.95 6.69 32.19
C LEU A 128 -15.15 5.80 32.51
N ASP A 129 -16.29 6.40 32.85
CA ASP A 129 -17.56 5.67 33.06
C ASP A 129 -18.80 6.51 32.73
N PHE A 130 -19.97 5.84 32.64
CA PHE A 130 -21.26 6.43 32.26
C PHE A 130 -21.17 7.31 31.00
N LEU A 131 -20.61 6.70 29.96
CA LEU A 131 -20.25 7.40 28.73
C LEU A 131 -21.45 7.72 27.86
N GLU A 132 -21.44 8.93 27.30
CA GLU A 132 -22.46 9.43 26.40
C GLU A 132 -21.81 10.25 25.28
N ARG A 133 -22.22 10.04 24.02
CA ARG A 133 -21.67 10.80 22.89
C ARG A 133 -22.67 11.15 21.80
N LYS A 134 -22.32 12.17 21.03
CA LYS A 134 -22.85 12.50 19.71
C LYS A 134 -21.69 12.99 18.83
N LEU A 135 -21.91 13.17 17.53
CA LEU A 135 -20.80 13.56 16.67
C LEU A 135 -20.27 14.93 17.11
N GLY A 136 -18.98 15.00 17.42
CA GLY A 136 -18.32 16.22 17.88
C GLY A 136 -18.55 16.55 19.36
N ALA A 137 -19.19 15.69 20.16
CA ALA A 137 -19.29 15.91 21.60
C ALA A 137 -19.39 14.61 22.41
N ALA A 138 -18.75 14.57 23.58
CA ALA A 138 -18.87 13.49 24.54
C ALA A 138 -19.03 14.04 25.96
N THR A 139 -19.67 13.27 26.83
CA THR A 139 -19.81 13.54 28.26
C THR A 139 -19.82 12.22 29.02
N GLY A 140 -19.59 12.30 30.32
CA GLY A 140 -19.52 11.15 31.20
C GLY A 140 -18.79 11.52 32.47
N PHE A 141 -18.20 10.53 33.11
CA PHE A 141 -17.42 10.72 34.32
C PHE A 141 -16.02 10.16 34.18
N VAL A 142 -15.05 10.82 34.80
CA VAL A 142 -13.67 10.35 34.94
C VAL A 142 -13.37 10.17 36.43
N SER A 143 -12.87 8.99 36.81
CA SER A 143 -12.61 8.64 38.20
C SER A 143 -11.13 8.79 38.55
N ASN A 144 -10.83 9.27 39.76
CA ASN A 144 -9.47 9.22 40.28
C ASN A 144 -9.27 7.88 41.01
N LEU A 145 -8.71 6.87 40.32
CA LEU A 145 -8.65 5.49 40.80
C LEU A 145 -7.47 5.19 41.74
N GLU A 146 -6.47 6.07 41.81
CA GLU A 146 -5.29 5.87 42.64
C GLU A 146 -4.93 7.13 43.44
N PRO A 147 -4.68 7.00 44.77
CA PRO A 147 -4.18 8.10 45.58
C PRO A 147 -2.80 8.55 45.08
N SER A 148 -2.61 9.86 44.95
CA SER A 148 -1.35 10.43 44.49
C SER A 148 -0.86 11.55 45.41
N GLN A 149 0.46 11.70 45.49
CA GLN A 149 1.08 12.91 46.07
C GLN A 149 1.06 14.09 45.08
N MET A 150 0.80 13.81 43.80
CA MET A 150 0.66 14.83 42.75
C MET A 150 -0.72 15.50 42.85
N LEU A 151 -0.80 16.76 42.42
CA LEU A 151 -2.06 17.52 42.38
C LEU A 151 -3.08 16.86 41.45
N VAL A 152 -2.63 16.30 40.33
CA VAL A 152 -3.45 15.54 39.38
C VAL A 152 -2.69 14.29 38.95
N HIS A 153 -3.30 13.12 39.12
CA HIS A 153 -2.70 11.86 38.67
C HIS A 153 -2.62 11.81 37.13
N PRO A 154 -1.49 11.43 36.51
CA PRO A 154 -1.37 11.37 35.05
C PRO A 154 -2.42 10.50 34.37
N ALA A 155 -2.78 9.38 34.98
CA ALA A 155 -3.79 8.47 34.42
C ALA A 155 -5.20 9.10 34.38
N PHE A 156 -5.52 9.97 35.36
CA PHE A 156 -6.78 10.73 35.36
C PHE A 156 -6.82 11.71 34.17
N LEU A 157 -5.72 12.43 33.94
CA LEU A 157 -5.64 13.38 32.84
C LEU A 157 -5.63 12.69 31.47
N ASP A 158 -4.95 11.55 31.36
CA ASP A 158 -4.97 10.73 30.13
C ASP A 158 -6.37 10.15 29.87
N ALA A 159 -7.05 9.64 30.90
CA ALA A 159 -8.44 9.21 30.78
C ALA A 159 -9.34 10.35 30.29
N ALA A 160 -9.12 11.57 30.77
CA ALA A 160 -9.82 12.73 30.23
C ALA A 160 -9.46 12.97 28.75
N PHE A 161 -8.20 12.80 28.32
CA PHE A 161 -7.83 12.89 26.90
C PHE A 161 -8.54 11.84 26.05
N GLN A 162 -8.71 10.61 26.54
CA GLN A 162 -9.41 9.53 25.83
C GLN A 162 -10.84 9.91 25.42
N SER A 163 -11.49 10.83 26.16
CA SER A 163 -12.83 11.32 25.83
C SER A 163 -12.91 12.01 24.45
N ILE A 164 -11.80 12.52 23.90
CA ILE A 164 -11.78 13.09 22.55
C ILE A 164 -12.00 12.01 21.48
N LEU A 165 -11.51 10.79 21.72
CA LEU A 165 -11.70 9.65 20.84
C LEU A 165 -13.19 9.25 20.81
N LEU A 166 -13.84 9.32 21.98
CA LEU A 166 -15.27 9.07 22.11
C LEU A 166 -16.12 10.15 21.41
N ALA A 167 -15.74 11.43 21.52
CA ALA A 167 -16.41 12.52 20.81
C ALA A 167 -16.28 12.39 19.28
N HIS A 168 -15.14 11.83 18.83
CA HIS A 168 -14.84 11.61 17.42
C HIS A 168 -15.60 10.42 16.83
N SER A 169 -15.47 9.23 17.42
CA SER A 169 -15.90 7.95 16.85
C SER A 169 -16.81 7.19 17.83
N TYR A 170 -17.86 6.56 17.30
CA TYR A 170 -18.61 5.58 18.08
C TYR A 170 -17.83 4.24 18.11
N PRO A 171 -17.79 3.51 19.25
CA PRO A 171 -17.03 2.27 19.33
C PRO A 171 -17.36 1.27 18.21
N GLY A 172 -16.38 1.04 17.32
CA GLY A 172 -16.51 0.08 16.22
C GLY A 172 -17.19 0.61 14.95
N ASP A 173 -17.48 1.91 14.82
CA ASP A 173 -17.95 2.50 13.56
C ASP A 173 -16.84 2.61 12.48
N GLY A 174 -15.60 2.37 12.90
CA GLY A 174 -14.37 2.44 12.10
C GLY A 174 -13.98 3.86 11.70
N SER A 175 -14.61 4.91 12.21
CA SER A 175 -14.19 6.31 11.97
C SER A 175 -12.78 6.54 12.50
N LEU A 176 -12.43 5.88 13.61
CA LEU A 176 -11.06 5.73 14.09
C LEU A 176 -10.41 4.53 13.36
N TRP A 177 -9.51 4.82 12.42
CA TRP A 177 -8.87 3.80 11.55
C TRP A 177 -7.52 3.30 12.09
N SER A 178 -6.89 4.07 12.98
CA SER A 178 -5.60 3.74 13.62
C SER A 178 -5.51 4.36 15.02
N MET A 179 -4.46 3.99 15.75
CA MET A 179 -4.12 4.65 17.01
C MET A 179 -3.73 6.11 16.76
N HIS A 180 -4.41 7.03 17.43
CA HIS A 180 -4.12 8.45 17.47
C HIS A 180 -3.62 8.86 18.85
N VAL A 181 -2.49 9.58 18.89
CA VAL A 181 -1.82 10.01 20.13
C VAL A 181 -1.79 11.53 20.23
N PRO A 182 -1.85 12.12 21.44
CA PRO A 182 -1.68 13.56 21.64
C PRO A 182 -0.35 14.08 21.08
N ARG A 183 -0.41 15.06 20.17
CA ARG A 183 0.76 15.73 19.59
C ARG A 183 0.94 17.15 20.10
N ALA A 184 -0.16 17.90 20.17
CA ALA A 184 -0.13 19.31 20.55
C ALA A 184 -1.34 19.64 21.43
N ILE A 185 -1.14 20.53 22.40
CA ILE A 185 -2.21 21.07 23.24
C ILE A 185 -2.02 22.58 23.35
N LYS A 186 -3.00 23.35 22.90
CA LYS A 186 -2.91 24.81 22.88
C LYS A 186 -2.83 25.39 24.29
N CYS A 187 -3.68 24.95 25.20
CA CYS A 187 -3.61 25.37 26.60
C CYS A 187 -4.23 24.33 27.53
N ILE A 188 -3.59 24.03 28.65
CA ILE A 188 -4.20 23.32 29.77
C ILE A 188 -4.24 24.26 30.96
N ARG A 189 -5.43 24.48 31.55
CA ARG A 189 -5.62 25.33 32.72
C ARG A 189 -6.06 24.50 33.91
N PHE A 190 -5.45 24.77 35.06
CA PHE A 190 -5.75 24.10 36.32
C PHE A 190 -6.12 25.16 37.35
N ASN A 191 -7.23 24.94 38.07
CA ASN A 191 -7.53 25.65 39.31
C ASN A 191 -6.89 24.87 40.48
N PRO A 192 -5.72 25.29 41.02
CA PRO A 192 -4.95 24.44 41.92
C PRO A 192 -5.65 24.21 43.26
N GLU A 193 -6.37 25.20 43.77
CA GLU A 193 -7.11 25.10 45.03
C GLU A 193 -8.27 24.09 44.92
N LEU A 194 -9.03 24.17 43.82
CA LEU A 194 -10.08 23.19 43.56
C LEU A 194 -9.50 21.80 43.28
N CYS A 195 -8.42 21.69 42.52
CA CYS A 195 -7.76 20.40 42.29
C CYS A 195 -7.31 19.79 43.63
N LYS A 196 -6.69 20.57 44.51
CA LYS A 196 -6.20 20.10 45.81
C LYS A 196 -7.33 19.65 46.74
N SER A 197 -8.44 20.38 46.78
CA SER A 197 -9.57 20.06 47.66
C SER A 197 -10.47 18.96 47.11
N GLU A 198 -10.62 18.87 45.78
CA GLU A 198 -11.53 17.93 45.14
C GLU A 198 -10.85 16.60 44.78
N MET A 199 -9.61 16.59 44.26
CA MET A 199 -8.95 15.36 43.76
C MET A 199 -8.62 14.34 44.86
N ILE A 200 -8.62 14.76 46.13
CA ILE A 200 -8.46 13.88 47.29
C ILE A 200 -9.73 13.05 47.53
N LYS A 201 -10.88 13.51 47.04
CA LYS A 201 -12.15 12.78 47.16
C LYS A 201 -12.12 11.60 46.18
N GLU A 202 -12.39 10.40 46.67
CA GLU A 202 -12.56 9.18 45.85
C GLU A 202 -13.92 9.21 45.13
N ILE A 203 -14.13 10.23 44.29
CA ILE A 203 -15.37 10.46 43.54
C ILE A 203 -15.08 10.60 42.05
N ALA A 204 -16.11 10.35 41.25
CA ALA A 204 -16.05 10.55 39.81
C ALA A 204 -16.38 12.01 39.46
N PHE A 205 -15.69 12.55 38.47
CA PHE A 205 -15.79 13.94 38.01
C PHE A 205 -16.49 14.00 36.66
N PRO A 206 -17.58 14.77 36.51
CA PRO A 206 -18.18 14.96 35.21
C PRO A 206 -17.22 15.68 34.25
N PHE A 207 -17.15 15.18 33.02
CA PHE A 207 -16.42 15.84 31.94
C PHE A 207 -17.35 16.18 30.77
N ASP A 208 -17.00 17.20 30.01
CA ASP A 208 -17.57 17.50 28.69
C ASP A 208 -16.45 17.70 27.69
N THR A 209 -16.61 17.10 26.52
CA THR A 209 -15.63 17.15 25.43
C THR A 209 -16.30 17.63 24.16
N ILE A 210 -15.67 18.56 23.45
CA ILE A 210 -16.23 19.21 22.26
C ILE A 210 -15.18 19.20 21.15
N GLN A 211 -15.57 18.74 19.96
CA GLN A 211 -14.75 18.69 18.78
C GLN A 211 -15.41 19.46 17.62
N PRO A 212 -14.66 20.28 16.86
CA PRO A 212 -15.18 20.93 15.66
C PRO A 212 -15.59 19.90 14.59
N LEU A 213 -16.82 19.98 14.09
CA LEU A 213 -17.40 19.01 13.14
C LEU A 213 -16.69 18.98 11.77
N ASN A 214 -16.02 20.08 11.38
CA ASN A 214 -15.38 20.21 10.06
C ASN A 214 -13.86 19.94 10.11
N SER A 215 -13.35 19.39 11.22
CA SER A 215 -11.92 19.11 11.35
C SER A 215 -11.56 17.76 10.70
N THR A 216 -10.55 17.76 9.83
CA THR A 216 -9.92 16.53 9.34
C THR A 216 -9.01 15.87 10.38
N LYS A 217 -8.70 16.58 11.46
CA LYS A 217 -7.90 16.10 12.59
C LYS A 217 -8.78 15.78 13.80
N ILE A 218 -8.34 14.83 14.62
CA ILE A 218 -8.93 14.62 15.94
C ILE A 218 -8.43 15.74 16.84
N ALA A 219 -9.25 16.78 17.00
CA ALA A 219 -8.91 17.91 17.83
C ALA A 219 -10.12 18.48 18.58
N GLY A 220 -9.91 18.97 19.80
CA GLY A 220 -11.00 19.58 20.55
C GLY A 220 -10.62 20.01 21.96
N ASP A 221 -11.64 20.36 22.71
CA ASP A 221 -11.55 20.89 24.06
C ASP A 221 -12.19 19.91 25.04
N ILE A 222 -11.61 19.79 26.24
CA ILE A 222 -12.09 18.94 27.32
C ILE A 222 -12.23 19.79 28.57
N TYR A 223 -13.34 19.66 29.26
CA TYR A 223 -13.66 20.38 30.49
C TYR A 223 -13.99 19.36 31.57
N ILE A 224 -13.38 19.50 32.74
CA ILE A 224 -13.63 18.63 33.89
C ILE A 224 -14.23 19.51 35.00
N TYR A 225 -15.32 19.05 35.59
CA TYR A 225 -16.08 19.79 36.58
C TYR A 225 -16.12 19.05 37.93
N PRO A 226 -16.18 19.76 39.05
CA PRO A 226 -16.52 19.16 40.34
C PRO A 226 -18.03 18.91 40.41
N ASN A 227 -18.49 18.04 41.32
CA ASN A 227 -19.93 17.71 41.42
C ASN A 227 -20.78 18.87 41.95
N ASP A 228 -20.21 19.72 42.81
CA ASP A 228 -20.96 20.76 43.55
C ASP A 228 -20.82 22.17 42.97
N LEU A 229 -20.03 22.34 41.89
CA LEU A 229 -19.69 23.65 41.33
C LEU A 229 -19.85 23.65 39.82
N ASN A 230 -20.48 24.70 39.30
CA ASN A 230 -20.75 24.80 37.86
C ASN A 230 -19.55 25.34 37.04
N HIS A 231 -18.36 25.46 37.63
CA HIS A 231 -17.15 25.94 36.96
C HIS A 231 -16.13 24.82 36.85
N ALA A 232 -15.38 24.77 35.75
CA ALA A 232 -14.40 23.72 35.53
C ALA A 232 -13.27 23.78 36.59
N ILE A 233 -12.70 22.62 36.92
CA ILE A 233 -11.46 22.51 37.71
C ILE A 233 -10.23 22.35 36.82
N ILE A 234 -10.42 21.72 35.65
CA ILE A 234 -9.40 21.52 34.63
C ILE A 234 -10.02 21.82 33.27
N GLN A 235 -9.32 22.59 32.45
CA GLN A 235 -9.68 22.84 31.06
C GLN A 235 -8.51 22.45 30.16
N VAL A 236 -8.78 21.65 29.13
CA VAL A 236 -7.86 21.33 28.05
C VAL A 236 -8.42 21.98 26.79
N GLU A 237 -7.70 22.94 26.22
CA GLU A 237 -8.09 23.67 25.01
C GLU A 237 -7.17 23.25 23.86
N GLY A 238 -7.76 22.90 22.72
CA GLY A 238 -7.06 22.56 21.50
C GLY A 238 -6.12 21.37 21.66
N LEU A 239 -6.58 20.27 22.28
CA LEU A 239 -5.91 18.97 22.21
C LEU A 239 -5.97 18.47 20.78
N GLU A 240 -4.84 18.22 20.15
CA GLU A 240 -4.70 17.65 18.81
C GLU A 240 -4.06 16.25 18.91
N CYS A 241 -4.77 15.25 18.39
CA CYS A 241 -4.28 13.89 18.25
C CYS A 241 -3.94 13.57 16.79
N VAL A 242 -2.80 12.95 16.57
CA VAL A 242 -2.29 12.56 15.24
C VAL A 242 -2.14 11.04 15.17
N PRO A 243 -2.31 10.42 13.99
CA PRO A 243 -2.11 8.99 13.84
C PRO A 243 -0.65 8.61 14.13
N PHE A 244 -0.46 7.49 14.83
CA PHE A 244 0.86 6.98 15.20
C PHE A 244 1.67 6.51 13.98
N SER A 245 0.98 5.99 12.96
CA SER A 245 1.55 5.59 11.66
C SER A 245 1.01 6.46 10.53
N GLN A 246 1.79 6.63 9.46
CA GLN A 246 1.30 7.29 8.26
C GLN A 246 0.22 6.44 7.58
N SER A 247 -0.85 7.09 7.13
CA SER A 247 -1.91 6.45 6.36
C SER A 247 -1.37 5.93 5.03
N THR A 248 -1.74 4.71 4.69
CA THR A 248 -1.47 4.07 3.39
C THR A 248 -2.79 3.74 2.70
N SER A 249 -2.74 3.38 1.42
CA SER A 249 -3.94 2.94 0.69
C SER A 249 -4.59 1.67 1.27
N LYS A 250 -3.90 0.95 2.17
CA LYS A 250 -4.48 -0.20 2.90
C LYS A 250 -5.45 0.22 4.01
N ASP A 251 -5.36 1.47 4.45
CA ASP A 251 -6.18 2.03 5.52
C ASP A 251 -7.47 2.67 4.97
N ASP A 252 -7.59 2.76 3.64
CA ASP A 252 -8.75 3.34 2.97
C ASP A 252 -9.99 2.44 3.15
N LYS A 253 -11.12 3.07 3.47
CA LYS A 253 -12.41 2.38 3.53
C LYS A 253 -13.07 2.33 2.16
N GLU A 254 -13.10 1.16 1.55
CA GLU A 254 -13.82 0.90 0.30
C GLU A 254 -15.34 0.79 0.52
N LEU A 255 -15.99 1.91 0.84
CA LEU A 255 -17.45 1.98 1.04
C LEU A 255 -18.25 2.22 -0.24
N PHE A 256 -17.62 2.84 -1.24
CA PHE A 256 -18.29 3.22 -2.48
C PHE A 256 -18.20 2.10 -3.51
N SER A 257 -19.34 1.75 -4.08
CA SER A 257 -19.44 0.79 -5.18
C SER A 257 -20.34 1.34 -6.28
N THR A 258 -20.06 0.99 -7.54
CA THR A 258 -20.93 1.30 -8.68
C THR A 258 -21.22 0.03 -9.48
N THR A 259 -22.36 0.01 -10.17
CA THR A 259 -22.68 -1.09 -11.09
C THR A 259 -21.99 -0.83 -12.43
N VAL A 260 -21.08 -1.72 -12.81
CA VAL A 260 -20.44 -1.73 -14.13
C VAL A 260 -21.17 -2.75 -15.00
N TRP A 261 -21.69 -2.31 -16.15
CA TRP A 261 -22.34 -3.18 -17.12
C TRP A 261 -21.37 -3.52 -18.26
N ASP A 262 -21.36 -4.79 -18.67
CA ASP A 262 -20.58 -5.30 -19.81
C ASP A 262 -21.35 -6.46 -20.48
N VAL A 263 -20.73 -7.13 -21.44
CA VAL A 263 -21.30 -8.27 -22.18
C VAL A 263 -21.61 -9.47 -21.27
N ALA A 264 -22.70 -10.17 -21.56
CA ALA A 264 -23.11 -11.35 -20.81
C ALA A 264 -22.29 -12.62 -21.15
N SER A 265 -21.66 -12.64 -22.33
CA SER A 265 -20.81 -13.70 -22.86
C SER A 265 -19.74 -13.09 -23.78
N PRO A 266 -18.58 -13.74 -23.98
CA PRO A 266 -17.54 -13.22 -24.85
C PRO A 266 -18.05 -12.89 -26.25
N ASP A 267 -17.75 -11.67 -26.71
CA ASP A 267 -18.18 -11.14 -28.00
C ASP A 267 -16.95 -10.74 -28.83
N ILE A 268 -16.69 -11.54 -29.87
CA ILE A 268 -15.50 -11.40 -30.70
C ILE A 268 -15.52 -10.15 -31.58
N GLU A 269 -16.69 -9.65 -31.95
CA GLU A 269 -16.81 -8.45 -32.78
C GLU A 269 -16.39 -7.22 -31.98
N LEU A 270 -16.74 -7.17 -30.68
CA LEU A 270 -16.29 -6.12 -29.76
C LEU A 270 -14.81 -6.24 -29.40
N ILE A 271 -14.24 -7.45 -29.44
CA ILE A 271 -12.82 -7.68 -29.19
C ILE A 271 -11.97 -7.20 -30.38
N ALA A 272 -12.41 -7.50 -31.62
CA ALA A 272 -11.60 -7.40 -32.82
C ALA A 272 -11.72 -6.08 -33.60
N ILE A 273 -12.14 -4.99 -32.95
CA ILE A 273 -12.46 -3.72 -33.60
C ILE A 273 -11.27 -2.97 -34.23
N ASP A 274 -10.03 -3.27 -33.82
CA ASP A 274 -8.85 -2.41 -34.05
C ASP A 274 -7.60 -3.16 -34.55
N GLY A 275 -7.74 -4.33 -35.17
CA GLY A 275 -6.61 -5.17 -35.62
C GLY A 275 -6.48 -5.32 -37.13
N PHE A 276 -6.97 -4.35 -37.90
CA PHE A 276 -6.80 -4.34 -39.35
C PHE A 276 -5.33 -4.08 -39.71
N ALA A 277 -4.79 -4.87 -40.64
CA ALA A 277 -3.42 -4.72 -41.09
C ALA A 277 -3.23 -3.44 -41.90
N THR A 278 -2.20 -2.64 -41.58
CA THR A 278 -1.87 -1.42 -42.33
C THR A 278 -1.09 -1.73 -43.62
N PRO A 279 -1.05 -0.84 -44.62
CA PRO A 279 -0.24 -1.05 -45.82
C PRO A 279 1.24 -1.33 -45.50
N GLU A 280 1.83 -0.62 -44.54
CA GLU A 280 3.22 -0.79 -44.11
C GLU A 280 3.44 -2.18 -43.48
N GLN A 281 2.44 -2.69 -42.75
CA GLN A 281 2.47 -4.05 -42.23
C GLN A 281 2.44 -5.09 -43.35
N HIS A 282 1.65 -4.88 -44.42
CA HIS A 282 1.67 -5.78 -45.57
C HIS A 282 3.03 -5.77 -46.28
N GLU A 283 3.66 -4.61 -46.43
CA GLU A 283 5.02 -4.48 -46.98
C GLU A 283 6.04 -5.22 -46.10
N LEU A 284 5.96 -5.07 -44.78
CA LEU A 284 6.82 -5.78 -43.85
C LEU A 284 6.64 -7.30 -43.94
N VAL A 285 5.40 -7.82 -44.02
CA VAL A 285 5.18 -9.27 -44.20
C VAL A 285 5.81 -9.77 -45.50
N ALA A 286 5.63 -9.04 -46.61
CA ALA A 286 6.25 -9.40 -47.88
C ALA A 286 7.79 -9.43 -47.79
N LEU A 287 8.37 -8.47 -47.07
CA LEU A 287 9.81 -8.46 -46.77
C LEU A 287 10.23 -9.69 -45.95
N LEU A 288 9.51 -10.01 -44.87
CA LEU A 288 9.83 -11.17 -44.01
C LEU A 288 9.70 -12.49 -44.78
N GLU A 289 8.75 -12.62 -45.70
CA GLU A 289 8.64 -13.78 -46.60
C GLU A 289 9.85 -13.88 -47.54
N ARG A 290 10.29 -12.77 -48.14
CA ARG A 290 11.50 -12.72 -48.98
C ARG A 290 12.74 -13.19 -48.21
N LEU A 291 12.97 -12.61 -47.02
CA LEU A 291 14.12 -12.97 -46.16
C LEU A 291 14.06 -14.45 -45.74
N SER A 292 12.89 -14.92 -45.29
CA SER A 292 12.70 -16.32 -44.90
C SER A 292 12.99 -17.27 -46.06
N GLY A 293 12.49 -16.97 -47.26
CA GLY A 293 12.73 -17.76 -48.46
C GLY A 293 14.21 -17.83 -48.82
N PHE A 294 14.96 -16.73 -48.69
CA PHE A 294 16.41 -16.72 -48.88
C PHE A 294 17.12 -17.70 -47.94
N TYR A 295 16.85 -17.63 -46.62
CA TYR A 295 17.53 -18.50 -45.65
C TYR A 295 17.14 -19.98 -45.81
N LEU A 296 15.89 -20.28 -46.17
CA LEU A 296 15.48 -21.64 -46.51
C LEU A 296 16.20 -22.16 -47.76
N ARG A 297 16.37 -21.30 -48.77
CA ARG A 297 17.13 -21.60 -50.00
C ARG A 297 18.60 -21.83 -49.69
N ASP A 298 19.17 -21.05 -48.77
CA ASP A 298 20.56 -21.19 -48.34
C ASP A 298 20.78 -22.51 -47.60
N LEU A 299 19.87 -22.88 -46.69
CA LEU A 299 19.85 -24.20 -46.04
C LEU A 299 19.79 -25.33 -47.07
N ASP A 300 18.92 -25.21 -48.08
CA ASP A 300 18.74 -26.25 -49.09
C ASP A 300 19.95 -26.38 -50.04
N ARG A 301 20.63 -25.27 -50.36
CA ARG A 301 21.79 -25.23 -51.25
C ARG A 301 23.09 -25.63 -50.55
N LYS A 302 23.36 -25.10 -49.36
CA LYS A 302 24.64 -25.29 -48.64
C LYS A 302 24.73 -26.65 -47.94
N VAL A 303 23.60 -27.32 -47.67
CA VAL A 303 23.57 -28.68 -47.12
C VAL A 303 23.19 -29.69 -48.21
N PRO A 304 24.14 -30.51 -48.72
CA PRO A 304 23.89 -31.48 -49.80
C PRO A 304 22.76 -32.46 -49.50
N SER A 305 22.11 -33.01 -50.53
CA SER A 305 20.97 -33.92 -50.39
C SER A 305 21.29 -35.23 -49.65
N ASP A 306 22.55 -35.66 -49.70
CA ASP A 306 23.09 -36.86 -49.06
C ASP A 306 23.69 -36.59 -47.66
N HIS A 307 23.66 -35.34 -47.18
CA HIS A 307 24.18 -35.00 -45.86
C HIS A 307 23.41 -35.75 -44.75
N PRO A 308 24.08 -36.37 -43.76
CA PRO A 308 23.43 -37.15 -42.71
C PRO A 308 22.29 -36.42 -42.00
N SER A 309 22.45 -35.13 -41.70
CA SER A 309 21.43 -34.30 -41.03
C SER A 309 20.06 -34.25 -41.73
N ARG A 310 19.99 -34.53 -43.03
CA ARG A 310 18.71 -34.61 -43.77
C ARG A 310 17.94 -35.91 -43.53
N SER A 311 18.56 -36.92 -42.92
CA SER A 311 17.94 -38.22 -42.61
C SER A 311 18.10 -38.65 -41.16
N GLN A 312 19.12 -38.14 -40.47
CA GLN A 312 19.54 -38.49 -39.13
C GLN A 312 19.91 -37.19 -38.40
N GLY A 313 19.00 -36.65 -37.60
CA GLY A 313 19.21 -35.39 -36.89
C GLY A 313 17.97 -34.93 -36.12
N PRO A 314 18.12 -33.95 -35.21
CA PRO A 314 17.02 -33.47 -34.38
C PRO A 314 15.95 -32.69 -35.18
N HIS A 315 16.29 -32.16 -36.36
CA HIS A 315 15.43 -31.27 -37.14
C HIS A 315 15.25 -31.69 -38.60
N VAL A 316 15.18 -33.00 -38.89
CA VAL A 316 14.99 -33.54 -40.27
C VAL A 316 13.79 -32.88 -40.99
N LEU A 317 12.71 -32.60 -40.27
CA LEU A 317 11.50 -31.98 -40.83
C LEU A 317 11.74 -30.53 -41.31
N LEU A 318 12.73 -29.82 -40.78
CA LEU A 318 13.06 -28.46 -41.23
C LEU A 318 13.60 -28.45 -42.66
N TYR A 319 14.41 -29.46 -43.04
CA TYR A 319 14.88 -29.62 -44.41
C TYR A 319 13.73 -29.95 -45.37
N GLN A 320 12.83 -30.84 -44.96
CA GLN A 320 11.63 -31.17 -45.74
C GLN A 320 10.72 -29.94 -45.92
N PHE A 321 10.55 -29.15 -44.86
CA PHE A 321 9.82 -27.88 -44.89
C PHE A 321 10.47 -26.88 -45.86
N ALA A 322 11.80 -26.70 -45.80
CA ALA A 322 12.54 -25.83 -46.71
C ALA A 322 12.31 -26.24 -48.17
N SER A 323 12.53 -27.51 -48.52
CA SER A 323 12.32 -27.99 -49.88
C SER A 323 10.85 -27.86 -50.33
N HIS A 324 9.89 -28.09 -49.43
CA HIS A 324 8.45 -27.93 -49.71
C HIS A 324 8.08 -26.48 -50.01
N ILE A 325 8.49 -25.54 -49.15
CA ILE A 325 8.21 -24.11 -49.32
C ILE A 325 8.86 -23.57 -50.59
N LEU A 326 10.11 -23.93 -50.87
CA LEU A 326 10.80 -23.50 -52.10
C LEU A 326 10.15 -24.08 -53.35
N SER A 327 9.68 -25.34 -53.31
CA SER A 327 8.91 -25.92 -54.42
C SER A 327 7.61 -25.16 -54.68
N ARG A 328 6.90 -24.75 -53.62
CA ARG A 328 5.68 -23.95 -53.75
C ARG A 328 5.97 -22.54 -54.26
N ALA A 329 7.06 -21.93 -53.81
CA ALA A 329 7.54 -20.63 -54.27
C ALA A 329 7.79 -20.63 -55.79
N ARG A 330 8.55 -21.62 -56.28
CA ARG A 330 8.84 -21.81 -57.72
C ARG A 330 7.60 -22.12 -58.56
N ALA A 331 6.60 -22.76 -57.96
CA ALA A 331 5.31 -23.03 -58.59
C ALA A 331 4.35 -21.82 -58.54
N GLY A 332 4.75 -20.67 -57.97
CA GLY A 332 3.90 -19.48 -57.85
C GLY A 332 2.72 -19.66 -56.88
N GLN A 333 2.84 -20.56 -55.90
CA GLN A 333 1.76 -20.92 -54.97
C GLN A 333 1.85 -20.19 -53.61
N LEU A 334 2.80 -19.28 -53.46
CA LEU A 334 2.97 -18.44 -52.27
C LEU A 334 2.41 -17.03 -52.55
N PRO A 335 1.44 -16.52 -51.77
CA PRO A 335 0.70 -15.31 -52.11
C PRO A 335 1.52 -14.03 -52.28
N LEU A 336 2.58 -13.82 -51.48
CA LEU A 336 3.40 -12.60 -51.56
C LEU A 336 4.73 -12.81 -52.30
N TRP A 337 5.02 -14.04 -52.74
CA TRP A 337 6.29 -14.40 -53.37
C TRP A 337 6.43 -13.79 -54.75
N LYS A 338 7.57 -13.14 -55.00
CA LYS A 338 7.95 -12.66 -56.34
C LYS A 338 9.06 -13.54 -56.92
N SER A 339 8.93 -13.91 -58.19
CA SER A 339 9.89 -14.81 -58.87
C SER A 339 11.32 -14.26 -58.92
N GLU A 340 11.47 -12.93 -58.87
CA GLU A 340 12.78 -12.26 -58.81
C GLU A 340 13.59 -12.62 -57.54
N TRP A 341 12.91 -12.93 -56.44
CA TRP A 341 13.56 -13.27 -55.16
C TRP A 341 14.28 -14.63 -55.17
N GLU A 342 13.98 -15.51 -56.14
CA GLU A 342 14.72 -16.78 -56.33
C GLU A 342 16.21 -16.52 -56.61
N TYR A 343 16.56 -15.32 -57.07
CA TYR A 343 17.91 -14.93 -57.48
C TYR A 343 18.61 -13.98 -56.50
N ASP A 344 18.00 -13.63 -55.37
CA ASP A 344 18.59 -12.72 -54.37
C ASP A 344 19.99 -13.21 -53.96
N THR A 345 20.97 -12.32 -53.84
CA THR A 345 22.31 -12.65 -53.34
C THR A 345 22.45 -12.43 -51.83
N GLU A 346 23.50 -12.98 -51.22
CA GLU A 346 23.77 -12.79 -49.79
C GLU A 346 24.03 -11.32 -49.46
N GLU A 347 24.75 -10.61 -50.33
CA GLU A 347 25.03 -9.17 -50.19
C GLU A 347 23.75 -8.32 -50.23
N GLU A 348 22.83 -8.65 -51.13
CA GLU A 348 21.53 -7.96 -51.23
C GLU A 348 20.70 -8.16 -49.97
N ILE A 349 20.64 -9.39 -49.44
CA ILE A 349 19.90 -9.70 -48.22
C ILE A 349 20.52 -9.02 -46.99
N ILE A 350 21.85 -9.00 -46.88
CA ILE A 350 22.53 -8.28 -45.79
C ILE A 350 22.18 -6.79 -45.84
N ALA A 351 22.27 -6.16 -47.02
CA ALA A 351 21.94 -4.74 -47.17
C ALA A 351 20.47 -4.44 -46.81
N ILE A 352 19.54 -5.32 -47.20
CA ILE A 352 18.12 -5.21 -46.83
C ILE A 352 17.93 -5.34 -45.32
N CYS A 353 18.60 -6.31 -44.68
CA CYS A 353 18.51 -6.50 -43.24
C CYS A 353 19.09 -5.30 -42.48
N GLU A 354 20.18 -4.69 -42.96
CA GLU A 354 20.76 -3.48 -42.37
C GLU A 354 19.82 -2.29 -42.44
N GLN A 355 19.11 -2.11 -43.55
CA GLN A 355 18.09 -1.05 -43.70
C GLN A 355 16.93 -1.20 -42.70
N HIS A 356 16.66 -2.42 -42.24
CA HIS A 356 15.55 -2.74 -41.35
C HIS A 356 16.03 -3.26 -39.98
N ALA A 357 17.28 -2.99 -39.59
CA ALA A 357 17.88 -3.55 -38.38
C ALA A 357 17.16 -3.16 -37.08
N ALA A 358 16.39 -2.06 -37.09
CA ALA A 358 15.57 -1.62 -35.96
C ALA A 358 14.21 -2.35 -35.86
N VAL A 359 13.83 -3.14 -36.87
CA VAL A 359 12.57 -3.90 -36.88
C VAL A 359 12.83 -5.26 -36.23
N VAL A 360 12.18 -5.50 -35.10
CA VAL A 360 12.42 -6.70 -34.26
C VAL A 360 12.18 -8.01 -35.03
N ASP A 361 11.20 -8.03 -35.94
CA ASP A 361 10.92 -9.18 -36.79
C ASP A 361 12.12 -9.51 -37.69
N VAL A 362 12.76 -8.49 -38.26
CA VAL A 362 13.94 -8.64 -39.12
C VAL A 362 15.16 -9.03 -38.29
N GLU A 363 15.35 -8.40 -37.12
CA GLU A 363 16.45 -8.73 -36.20
C GLU A 363 16.43 -10.20 -35.80
N LEU A 364 15.27 -10.73 -35.37
CA LEU A 364 15.13 -12.13 -34.99
C LEU A 364 15.26 -13.07 -36.21
N LEU A 365 14.59 -12.74 -37.32
CA LEU A 365 14.64 -13.55 -38.54
C LEU A 365 16.07 -13.65 -39.06
N ARG A 366 16.81 -12.54 -39.13
CA ARG A 366 18.22 -12.51 -39.53
C ARG A 366 19.06 -13.37 -38.59
N GLY A 367 18.93 -13.19 -37.27
CA GLY A 367 19.69 -13.95 -36.28
C GLY A 367 19.47 -15.46 -36.40
N ILE A 368 18.22 -15.89 -36.60
CA ILE A 368 17.88 -17.31 -36.84
C ILE A 368 18.41 -17.76 -38.20
N GLY A 369 18.21 -16.96 -39.25
CA GLY A 369 18.58 -17.26 -40.63
C GLY A 369 20.07 -17.47 -40.82
N GLU A 370 20.90 -16.57 -40.31
CA GLU A 370 22.37 -16.67 -40.35
C GLU A 370 22.90 -17.91 -39.60
N ASN A 371 22.13 -18.45 -38.66
CA ASN A 371 22.48 -19.62 -37.87
C ASN A 371 21.66 -20.87 -38.26
N LEU A 372 20.85 -20.80 -39.32
CA LEU A 372 19.83 -21.82 -39.61
C LEU A 372 20.43 -23.20 -39.87
N ILE A 373 21.60 -23.26 -40.52
CA ILE A 373 22.31 -24.52 -40.78
C ILE A 373 22.78 -25.17 -39.48
N ALA A 374 23.47 -24.42 -38.61
CA ALA A 374 23.93 -24.92 -37.31
C ALA A 374 22.75 -25.35 -36.43
N ILE A 375 21.62 -24.62 -36.49
CA ILE A 375 20.38 -25.02 -35.82
C ILE A 375 19.85 -26.33 -36.40
N ALA A 376 19.72 -26.44 -37.72
CA ALA A 376 19.19 -27.63 -38.38
C ALA A 376 20.04 -28.89 -38.12
N GLN A 377 21.35 -28.72 -37.95
CA GLN A 377 22.30 -29.79 -37.61
C GLN A 377 22.33 -30.11 -36.10
N GLY A 378 21.69 -29.29 -35.26
CA GLY A 378 21.65 -29.46 -33.80
C GLY A 378 22.85 -28.90 -33.05
N GLU A 379 23.72 -28.15 -33.73
CA GLU A 379 24.94 -27.56 -33.16
C GLU A 379 24.65 -26.31 -32.32
N LYS A 380 23.57 -25.60 -32.64
CA LYS A 380 23.14 -24.38 -31.94
C LYS A 380 21.65 -24.44 -31.62
N ARG A 381 21.24 -23.98 -30.43
CA ARG A 381 19.83 -23.96 -30.05
C ARG A 381 19.20 -22.63 -30.47
N ALA A 382 18.13 -22.67 -31.26
CA ALA A 382 17.42 -21.47 -31.73
C ALA A 382 16.99 -20.53 -30.59
N ILE A 383 16.60 -21.09 -29.45
CA ILE A 383 16.17 -20.33 -28.27
C ILE A 383 17.28 -19.42 -27.72
N GLU A 384 18.55 -19.80 -27.86
CA GLU A 384 19.68 -18.99 -27.36
C GLU A 384 19.79 -17.65 -28.10
N ILE A 385 19.46 -17.65 -29.40
CA ILE A 385 19.45 -16.44 -30.24
C ILE A 385 18.34 -15.50 -29.78
N GLY A 386 17.15 -16.05 -29.53
CA GLY A 386 16.02 -15.27 -29.04
C GLY A 386 16.17 -14.77 -27.60
N MET A 387 16.93 -15.47 -26.76
CA MET A 387 17.19 -15.05 -25.37
C MET A 387 18.25 -13.96 -25.27
N ALA A 388 19.15 -13.86 -26.25
CA ALA A 388 20.16 -12.80 -26.31
C ALA A 388 19.48 -11.42 -26.34
N ASP A 389 20.03 -10.47 -25.57
CA ASP A 389 19.58 -9.06 -25.52
C ASP A 389 18.06 -8.86 -25.36
N ASN A 390 17.39 -9.80 -24.67
CA ASN A 390 15.94 -9.85 -24.46
C ASN A 390 15.12 -9.82 -25.75
N LEU A 391 15.65 -10.37 -26.85
CA LEU A 391 15.04 -10.27 -28.17
C LEU A 391 13.64 -10.90 -28.24
N LEU A 392 13.42 -12.06 -27.62
CA LEU A 392 12.10 -12.69 -27.55
C LEU A 392 11.08 -11.83 -26.81
N THR A 393 11.48 -11.17 -25.72
CA THR A 393 10.60 -10.24 -25.01
C THR A 393 10.21 -9.06 -25.90
N LYS A 394 11.16 -8.50 -26.65
CA LYS A 394 10.88 -7.43 -27.63
C LYS A 394 9.98 -7.95 -28.76
N PHE A 395 10.22 -9.16 -29.25
CA PHE A 395 9.45 -9.80 -30.31
C PHE A 395 8.00 -10.02 -29.87
N TYR A 396 7.75 -10.70 -28.77
CA TYR A 396 6.39 -10.91 -28.24
C TYR A 396 5.65 -9.62 -27.91
N LYS A 397 6.37 -8.52 -27.69
CA LYS A 397 5.77 -7.21 -27.42
C LYS A 397 5.48 -6.40 -28.68
N ASN A 398 6.38 -6.44 -29.68
CA ASN A 398 6.41 -5.46 -30.77
C ASN A 398 6.34 -6.07 -32.17
N ALA A 399 6.56 -7.38 -32.33
CA ALA A 399 6.57 -8.04 -33.63
C ALA A 399 5.22 -7.90 -34.33
N ILE A 400 5.22 -8.01 -35.65
CA ILE A 400 4.00 -7.85 -36.43
C ILE A 400 2.94 -8.87 -35.98
N GLY A 401 1.72 -8.39 -35.74
CA GLY A 401 0.60 -9.19 -35.25
C GLY A 401 0.60 -9.53 -33.75
N MET A 402 1.76 -9.56 -33.07
CA MET A 402 1.83 -9.91 -31.64
C MET A 402 1.04 -8.97 -30.71
N PRO A 403 1.11 -7.62 -30.86
CA PRO A 403 0.29 -6.71 -30.07
C PRO A 403 -1.21 -6.92 -30.27
N VAL A 404 -1.64 -7.23 -31.49
CA VAL A 404 -3.05 -7.45 -31.83
C VAL A 404 -3.54 -8.73 -31.17
N TYR A 405 -2.80 -9.83 -31.35
CA TYR A 405 -3.09 -11.11 -30.70
C TYR A 405 -3.20 -10.97 -29.18
N THR A 406 -2.20 -10.34 -28.56
CA THR A 406 -2.15 -10.17 -27.11
C THR A 406 -3.32 -9.32 -26.62
N ARG A 407 -3.68 -8.25 -27.34
CA ARG A 407 -4.83 -7.41 -26.99
C ARG A 407 -6.14 -8.17 -27.07
N TYR A 408 -6.33 -8.98 -28.12
CA TYR A 408 -7.55 -9.76 -28.28
C TYR A 408 -7.71 -10.81 -27.20
N LEU A 409 -6.63 -11.53 -26.87
CA LEU A 409 -6.59 -12.43 -25.73
C LEU A 409 -6.98 -11.69 -24.44
N SER A 410 -6.37 -10.53 -24.20
CA SER A 410 -6.58 -9.75 -22.97
C SER A 410 -8.01 -9.23 -22.83
N ARG A 411 -8.62 -8.74 -23.91
CA ARG A 411 -10.02 -8.31 -23.94
C ARG A 411 -10.99 -9.48 -23.77
N THR A 412 -10.65 -10.64 -24.33
CA THR A 412 -11.43 -11.87 -24.11
C THR A 412 -11.43 -12.23 -22.63
N VAL A 413 -10.26 -12.26 -21.99
CA VAL A 413 -10.13 -12.52 -20.56
C VAL A 413 -10.89 -11.48 -19.73
N LYS A 414 -10.83 -10.20 -20.09
CA LYS A 414 -11.58 -9.12 -19.45
C LYS A 414 -13.10 -9.38 -19.46
N GLN A 415 -13.67 -9.72 -20.62
CA GLN A 415 -15.10 -10.03 -20.73
C GLN A 415 -15.48 -11.24 -19.86
N ILE A 416 -14.64 -12.28 -19.85
CA ILE A 416 -14.87 -13.49 -19.04
C ILE A 416 -14.84 -13.16 -17.55
N VAL A 417 -13.81 -12.47 -17.05
CA VAL A 417 -13.65 -12.18 -15.61
C VAL A 417 -14.64 -11.12 -15.12
N HIS A 418 -15.12 -10.24 -16.01
CA HIS A 418 -16.24 -9.36 -15.67
C HIS A 418 -17.51 -10.18 -15.36
N ARG A 419 -17.82 -11.18 -16.20
CA ARG A 419 -18.99 -12.04 -16.02
C ARG A 419 -18.84 -13.04 -14.87
N TYR A 420 -17.62 -13.54 -14.66
CA TYR A 420 -17.26 -14.50 -13.62
C TYR A 420 -16.10 -13.91 -12.79
N PRO A 421 -16.40 -13.02 -11.83
CA PRO A 421 -15.36 -12.44 -10.99
C PRO A 421 -14.77 -13.52 -10.06
N HIS A 422 -13.57 -13.25 -9.53
CA HIS A 422 -12.90 -14.13 -8.58
C HIS A 422 -12.52 -15.53 -9.12
N MET A 423 -12.25 -15.63 -10.41
CA MET A 423 -11.74 -16.88 -11.00
C MET A 423 -10.31 -17.20 -10.53
N HIS A 424 -10.03 -18.49 -10.41
CA HIS A 424 -8.69 -19.06 -10.34
C HIS A 424 -8.17 -19.31 -11.76
N VAL A 425 -7.20 -18.50 -12.18
CA VAL A 425 -6.61 -18.56 -13.52
C VAL A 425 -5.29 -19.34 -13.50
N LEU A 426 -5.05 -20.15 -14.52
CA LEU A 426 -3.77 -20.81 -14.80
C LEU A 426 -3.29 -20.40 -16.19
N GLU A 427 -2.21 -19.62 -16.26
CA GLU A 427 -1.54 -19.30 -17.52
C GLU A 427 -0.40 -20.28 -17.76
N ILE A 428 -0.47 -20.99 -18.89
CA ILE A 428 0.48 -22.01 -19.34
C ILE A 428 1.40 -21.38 -20.37
N GLY A 429 2.72 -21.56 -20.20
CA GLY A 429 3.69 -20.99 -21.15
C GLY A 429 3.78 -19.47 -21.06
N ALA A 430 3.56 -18.92 -19.86
CA ALA A 430 3.53 -17.47 -19.65
C ALA A 430 4.86 -16.79 -20.01
N GLY A 431 5.99 -17.52 -19.92
CA GLY A 431 7.28 -17.12 -20.48
C GLY A 431 7.72 -15.74 -20.03
N THR A 432 7.91 -14.84 -20.99
CA THR A 432 8.33 -13.46 -20.74
C THR A 432 7.27 -12.61 -20.02
N GLY A 433 6.06 -13.13 -19.84
CA GLY A 433 4.90 -12.46 -19.25
C GLY A 433 4.20 -11.48 -20.19
N SER A 434 4.38 -11.61 -21.52
CA SER A 434 3.77 -10.67 -22.48
C SER A 434 2.24 -10.71 -22.42
N ALA A 435 1.65 -11.91 -22.46
CA ALA A 435 0.21 -12.11 -22.34
C ALA A 435 -0.31 -11.68 -20.96
N THR A 436 0.36 -12.11 -19.88
CA THR A 436 0.05 -11.66 -18.51
C THR A 436 -0.03 -10.13 -18.38
N ARG A 437 0.93 -9.38 -18.94
CA ARG A 437 0.93 -7.90 -18.92
C ARG A 437 -0.29 -7.33 -19.64
N GLY A 438 -0.64 -7.88 -20.81
CA GLY A 438 -1.85 -7.47 -21.54
C GLY A 438 -3.11 -7.72 -20.73
N ILE A 439 -3.23 -8.91 -20.13
CA ILE A 439 -4.40 -9.30 -19.34
C ILE A 439 -4.57 -8.37 -18.14
N PHE A 440 -3.51 -8.08 -17.39
CA PHE A 440 -3.59 -7.18 -16.24
C PHE A 440 -3.85 -5.73 -16.65
N ALA A 441 -3.41 -5.29 -17.83
CA ALA A 441 -3.71 -3.96 -18.35
C ALA A 441 -5.20 -3.80 -18.72
N GLU A 442 -5.81 -4.84 -19.28
CA GLU A 442 -7.22 -4.79 -19.72
C GLU A 442 -8.22 -5.10 -18.61
N ALA A 443 -7.97 -6.15 -17.82
CA ALA A 443 -8.87 -6.63 -16.77
C ALA A 443 -8.59 -6.00 -15.40
N GLY A 444 -7.35 -5.56 -15.17
CA GLY A 444 -6.86 -5.14 -13.86
C GLY A 444 -6.23 -6.29 -13.06
N PRO A 445 -5.18 -6.01 -12.27
CA PRO A 445 -4.45 -7.04 -11.52
C PRO A 445 -5.29 -7.70 -10.40
N THR A 446 -6.38 -7.07 -9.97
CA THR A 446 -7.26 -7.53 -8.88
C THR A 446 -8.58 -8.13 -9.39
N ALA A 447 -8.73 -8.38 -10.70
CA ALA A 447 -9.95 -8.98 -11.25
C ALA A 447 -10.12 -10.46 -10.86
N PHE A 448 -9.01 -11.14 -10.55
CA PHE A 448 -8.95 -12.57 -10.30
C PHE A 448 -8.88 -12.88 -8.80
N ALA A 449 -9.30 -14.08 -8.38
CA ALA A 449 -9.04 -14.57 -7.02
C ALA A 449 -7.58 -15.02 -6.90
N SER A 450 -7.08 -15.75 -7.90
CA SER A 450 -5.67 -16.07 -8.03
C SER A 450 -5.26 -16.16 -9.50
N TYR A 451 -4.01 -15.82 -9.79
CA TYR A 451 -3.42 -15.95 -11.12
C TYR A 451 -2.15 -16.80 -11.04
N THR A 452 -2.22 -18.06 -11.48
CA THR A 452 -1.07 -18.97 -11.46
C THR A 452 -0.30 -18.85 -12.76
N PHE A 453 0.86 -18.21 -12.69
CA PHE A 453 1.83 -18.08 -13.76
C PHE A 453 2.67 -19.35 -13.86
N THR A 454 2.63 -20.01 -15.01
CA THR A 454 3.39 -21.24 -15.23
C THR A 454 4.16 -21.25 -16.53
N ASP A 455 5.25 -21.99 -16.50
CA ASP A 455 6.11 -22.26 -17.65
C ASP A 455 6.80 -23.62 -17.42
N ILE A 456 7.37 -24.21 -18.47
CA ILE A 456 8.10 -25.48 -18.40
C ILE A 456 9.37 -25.35 -17.56
N THR A 457 9.91 -24.14 -17.41
CA THR A 457 11.02 -23.84 -16.48
C THR A 457 10.75 -22.60 -15.64
N SER A 458 11.42 -22.48 -14.49
CA SER A 458 11.32 -21.29 -13.63
C SER A 458 12.14 -20.09 -14.13
N GLY A 459 12.73 -20.15 -15.33
CA GLY A 459 13.71 -19.18 -15.83
C GLY A 459 13.20 -17.73 -15.88
N PHE A 460 11.88 -17.54 -16.02
CA PHE A 460 11.27 -16.23 -16.11
C PHE A 460 10.61 -15.74 -14.80
N PHE A 461 10.56 -16.57 -13.75
CA PHE A 461 9.75 -16.26 -12.56
C PHE A 461 10.30 -15.07 -11.78
N SER A 462 11.62 -14.96 -11.62
CA SER A 462 12.23 -13.86 -10.88
C SER A 462 11.95 -12.50 -11.53
N ALA A 463 11.98 -12.43 -12.86
CA ALA A 463 11.66 -11.21 -13.59
C ALA A 463 10.16 -10.88 -13.48
N ALA A 464 9.29 -11.89 -13.65
CA ALA A 464 7.85 -11.71 -13.52
C ALA A 464 7.43 -11.26 -12.10
N GLN A 465 8.02 -11.83 -11.05
CA GLN A 465 7.77 -11.41 -9.66
C GLN A 465 8.11 -9.94 -9.42
N ALA A 466 9.24 -9.47 -9.98
CA ALA A 466 9.65 -8.08 -9.88
C ALA A 466 8.71 -7.13 -10.65
N ASP A 467 8.21 -7.58 -11.80
CA ASP A 467 7.37 -6.80 -12.69
C ASP A 467 5.93 -6.64 -12.16
N PHE A 468 5.31 -7.71 -11.69
CA PHE A 468 3.87 -7.71 -11.40
C PHE A 468 3.50 -7.31 -9.97
N LYS A 469 4.35 -7.62 -8.97
CA LYS A 469 4.14 -7.30 -7.54
C LYS A 469 2.69 -7.44 -7.05
N ASN A 470 2.07 -8.57 -7.39
CA ASN A 470 0.67 -8.86 -7.10
C ASN A 470 0.56 -10.02 -6.11
N ASP A 471 -0.12 -9.80 -4.99
CA ASP A 471 -0.30 -10.78 -3.91
C ASP A 471 -1.21 -11.95 -4.31
N ARG A 472 -2.00 -11.81 -5.38
CA ARG A 472 -2.85 -12.86 -5.94
C ARG A 472 -2.13 -13.74 -6.96
N MET A 473 -0.88 -13.44 -7.28
CA MET A 473 -0.11 -14.15 -8.30
C MET A 473 0.72 -15.28 -7.70
N LEU A 474 0.58 -16.48 -8.27
CA LEU A 474 1.31 -17.67 -7.86
C LEU A 474 2.24 -18.10 -8.99
N PHE A 475 3.42 -18.64 -8.66
CA PHE A 475 4.42 -19.06 -9.64
C PHE A 475 4.70 -20.55 -9.49
N LYS A 476 4.59 -21.31 -10.58
CA LYS A 476 4.80 -22.76 -10.53
C LYS A 476 5.23 -23.34 -11.87
N VAL A 477 6.14 -24.29 -11.86
CA VAL A 477 6.54 -25.01 -13.07
C VAL A 477 5.43 -25.96 -13.49
N LEU A 478 5.11 -25.98 -14.78
CA LEU A 478 4.16 -26.93 -15.38
C LEU A 478 4.65 -27.35 -16.77
N ASP A 479 4.98 -28.64 -16.88
CA ASP A 479 5.22 -29.33 -18.14
C ASP A 479 3.94 -30.09 -18.54
N ILE A 480 3.22 -29.56 -19.53
CA ILE A 480 1.96 -30.14 -20.02
C ILE A 480 2.14 -31.49 -20.73
N SER A 481 3.38 -31.90 -21.04
CA SER A 481 3.66 -33.24 -21.58
C SER A 481 3.62 -34.34 -20.51
N ARG A 482 3.51 -33.94 -19.23
CA ARG A 482 3.50 -34.84 -18.06
C ARG A 482 2.22 -34.62 -17.24
N ASP A 483 1.88 -35.59 -16.40
CA ASP A 483 0.71 -35.50 -15.52
C ASP A 483 0.82 -34.29 -14.57
N PRO A 484 -0.11 -33.31 -14.61
CA PRO A 484 -0.08 -32.13 -13.75
C PRO A 484 -0.17 -32.47 -12.25
N ARG A 485 -0.84 -33.58 -11.89
CA ARG A 485 -1.00 -33.99 -10.48
C ARG A 485 0.34 -34.32 -9.83
N GLN A 486 1.24 -34.91 -10.61
CA GLN A 486 2.60 -35.22 -10.17
C GLN A 486 3.50 -33.98 -10.08
N GLN A 487 3.04 -32.85 -10.61
CA GLN A 487 3.74 -31.56 -10.60
C GLN A 487 3.15 -30.62 -9.53
N GLY A 488 2.41 -31.18 -8.58
CA GLY A 488 1.81 -30.48 -7.45
C GLY A 488 0.45 -29.87 -7.75
N PHE A 489 -0.14 -30.06 -8.93
CA PHE A 489 -1.52 -29.65 -9.23
C PHE A 489 -2.48 -30.80 -8.85
N ALA A 490 -2.50 -31.11 -7.55
CA ALA A 490 -3.11 -32.34 -7.03
C ALA A 490 -4.63 -32.34 -7.05
N GLU A 491 -5.25 -31.18 -6.78
CA GLU A 491 -6.70 -30.98 -6.80
C GLU A 491 -7.19 -30.92 -8.27
N PRO A 492 -7.99 -31.88 -8.74
CA PRO A 492 -8.57 -31.81 -10.08
C PRO A 492 -9.62 -30.68 -10.14
N HIS A 493 -9.78 -30.06 -11.31
CA HIS A 493 -10.78 -29.01 -11.54
C HIS A 493 -10.67 -27.79 -10.59
N SER A 494 -9.46 -27.46 -10.12
CA SER A 494 -9.21 -26.34 -9.21
C SER A 494 -9.01 -24.98 -9.88
N TYR A 495 -9.18 -24.90 -11.21
CA TYR A 495 -9.01 -23.68 -12.00
C TYR A 495 -10.24 -23.45 -12.86
N ASP A 496 -10.70 -22.21 -12.90
CA ASP A 496 -11.88 -21.79 -13.64
C ASP A 496 -11.54 -21.39 -15.09
N MET A 497 -10.32 -20.90 -15.32
CA MET A 497 -9.84 -20.50 -16.65
C MET A 497 -8.39 -20.90 -16.88
N LEU A 498 -8.13 -21.45 -18.06
CA LEU A 498 -6.79 -21.69 -18.60
C LEU A 498 -6.50 -20.65 -19.68
N VAL A 499 -5.29 -20.10 -19.65
CA VAL A 499 -4.74 -19.23 -20.71
C VAL A 499 -3.52 -19.93 -21.27
N ALA A 500 -3.43 -20.10 -22.59
CA ALA A 500 -2.33 -20.80 -23.26
C ALA A 500 -2.04 -20.19 -24.63
#